data_AF-A0A7R9SYB5-F1
#
_entry.id   AF-A0A7R9SYB5-F1
#
_cell.length_a   1.000
_cell.length_b   1.000
_cell.length_c   1.000
_cell.angle_alpha   90.00
_cell.angle_beta   90.00
_cell.angle_gamma   90.00
#
_symmetry.space_group_name_H-M   'P 1'
#
loop_
_entity.id
_entity.type
_entity.pdbx_description
1 polymer ?
#
loop_
_entity_poly.entity_id
_entity_poly.type
_entity_poly.pdbx_seq_one_letter_code
_entity_poly.pdbx_strand_id
1 'polypeptide(L)'
;KVMAPLLFYLLQVVMFFILLNMFLAIICDAYADVKGNQSEEDLNFYSNLKDQLLDKISNLVTRKRAIKDLTEDILASDRNVDGLIDEDELKEVLKDNPKAYEILNSRGAKDLLAKYDVNQDGVLDKAEM
;
A
#
# COMPACT_ATOMS: atom_id res chain seq x y z
N LYS A 1 12.70 -56.84 -55.33
CA LYS A 1 11.59 -55.90 -55.60
C LYS A 1 10.87 -55.38 -54.33
N VAL A 2 11.02 -56.03 -53.16
CA VAL A 2 10.36 -55.59 -51.90
C VAL A 2 11.19 -54.56 -51.10
N MET A 3 12.51 -54.50 -51.33
CA MET A 3 13.40 -53.55 -50.61
C MET A 3 13.12 -52.07 -50.91
N ALA A 4 12.72 -51.72 -52.14
CA ALA A 4 12.48 -50.33 -52.51
C ALA A 4 11.26 -49.70 -51.78
N PRO A 5 10.09 -50.37 -51.71
CA PRO A 5 8.98 -49.89 -50.87
C PRO A 5 9.35 -49.78 -49.38
N LEU A 6 10.13 -50.72 -48.85
CA LEU A 6 10.50 -50.74 -47.43
C LEU A 6 11.41 -49.55 -47.06
N LEU A 7 12.40 -49.25 -47.89
CA LEU A 7 13.27 -48.08 -47.71
C LEU A 7 12.49 -46.77 -47.83
N PHE A 8 11.49 -46.70 -48.72
CA PHE A 8 10.64 -45.52 -48.86
C PHE A 8 9.82 -45.25 -47.58
N TYR A 9 9.17 -46.27 -47.02
CA TYR A 9 8.43 -46.11 -45.77
C TYR A 9 9.34 -45.79 -44.58
N LEU A 10 10.53 -46.41 -44.51
CA LEU A 10 11.51 -46.09 -43.47
C LEU A 10 11.95 -44.62 -43.56
N LEU A 11 12.25 -44.14 -44.76
CA LEU A 11 12.59 -42.74 -45.00
C LEU A 11 11.43 -41.80 -44.62
N GLN A 12 10.20 -42.15 -44.98
CA GLN A 12 9.00 -41.37 -44.63
C GLN A 12 8.83 -41.26 -43.11
N VAL A 13 9.01 -42.37 -42.38
CA VAL A 13 8.93 -42.39 -40.92
C VAL A 13 10.03 -41.54 -40.29
N VAL A 14 11.28 -41.67 -40.77
CA VAL A 14 12.42 -40.87 -40.29
C VAL A 14 12.18 -39.37 -40.52
N MET A 15 11.75 -38.98 -41.72
CA MET A 15 11.41 -37.59 -42.02
C MET A 15 10.27 -37.07 -41.14
N PHE A 16 9.25 -37.88 -40.88
CA PHE A 16 8.17 -37.52 -39.97
C PHE A 16 8.67 -37.25 -38.54
N PHE A 17 9.55 -38.10 -38.01
CA PHE A 17 10.15 -37.89 -36.69
C PHE A 17 11.04 -36.64 -36.63
N ILE A 18 11.79 -36.34 -37.69
CA ILE A 18 12.61 -35.12 -37.76
C ILE A 18 11.71 -33.88 -37.73
N LEU A 19 10.66 -33.86 -38.53
CA LEU A 19 9.71 -32.76 -38.57
C LEU A 19 8.97 -32.60 -37.23
N LEU A 20 8.50 -33.68 -36.63
CA LEU A 20 7.81 -33.65 -35.34
C LEU A 20 8.71 -33.07 -34.25
N ASN A 21 9.97 -33.52 -34.17
CA ASN A 21 10.93 -32.98 -33.22
C ASN A 21 11.22 -31.49 -33.46
N MET A 22 11.30 -31.05 -34.71
CA MET A 22 11.46 -29.63 -35.05
C MET A 22 10.23 -28.80 -34.62
N PHE A 23 9.01 -29.30 -34.87
CA PHE A 23 7.79 -28.63 -34.41
C PHE A 23 7.72 -28.55 -32.89
N LEU A 24 8.10 -29.62 -32.18
CA LEU A 24 8.14 -29.64 -30.72
C LEU A 24 9.13 -28.58 -30.19
N ALA A 25 10.31 -28.46 -30.81
CA ALA A 25 11.30 -27.46 -30.44
C ALA A 25 10.75 -26.03 -30.60
N ILE A 26 10.08 -25.72 -31.71
CA ILE A 26 9.48 -24.40 -31.95
C ILE A 26 8.38 -24.09 -30.92
N ILE A 27 7.50 -25.05 -30.63
CA ILE A 27 6.42 -24.86 -29.66
C ILE A 27 6.99 -24.68 -28.25
N CYS A 28 7.99 -25.48 -27.87
CA CYS A 28 8.66 -25.35 -26.58
C CYS A 28 9.32 -23.97 -26.42
N ASP A 29 9.96 -23.47 -27.46
CA ASP A 29 10.60 -22.14 -27.46
C ASP A 29 9.56 -21.02 -27.32
N ALA A 30 8.50 -21.05 -28.12
CA ALA A 30 7.39 -20.08 -28.03
C ALA A 30 6.68 -20.13 -26.66
N TYR A 31 6.51 -21.32 -26.08
CA TYR A 31 5.90 -21.47 -24.75
C TYR A 31 6.81 -20.97 -23.64
N ALA A 32 8.13 -21.17 -23.75
CA ALA A 32 9.11 -20.67 -22.80
C ALA A 32 9.15 -19.14 -22.79
N ASP A 33 9.07 -18.50 -23.95
CA ASP A 33 9.01 -17.03 -24.09
C ASP A 33 7.76 -16.45 -23.41
N VAL A 34 6.56 -16.99 -23.72
CA VAL A 34 5.31 -16.54 -23.10
C VAL A 34 5.32 -16.71 -21.58
N LYS A 35 5.84 -17.84 -21.09
CA LYS A 35 5.92 -18.12 -19.65
C LYS A 35 6.94 -17.22 -18.93
N GLY A 36 8.08 -16.94 -19.57
CA GLY A 36 9.07 -16.00 -19.05
C GLY A 36 8.47 -14.61 -18.87
N ASN A 37 7.84 -14.09 -19.92
CA ASN A 37 7.22 -12.77 -19.93
C ASN A 37 6.07 -12.64 -18.91
N GLN A 38 5.21 -13.66 -18.77
CA GLN A 38 4.17 -13.66 -17.73
C GLN A 38 4.74 -13.60 -16.31
N SER A 39 5.81 -14.35 -16.05
CA SER A 39 6.41 -14.38 -14.70
C SER A 39 7.04 -13.04 -14.30
N GLU A 40 7.61 -12.31 -15.25
CA GLU A 40 8.15 -10.98 -15.01
C GLU A 40 7.04 -9.94 -14.83
N GLU A 41 5.97 -10.00 -15.63
CA GLU A 41 4.83 -9.11 -15.52
C GLU A 41 4.10 -9.28 -14.17
N ASP A 42 3.89 -10.53 -13.73
CA ASP A 42 3.29 -10.84 -12.43
C ASP A 42 4.17 -10.38 -11.25
N LEU A 43 5.49 -10.55 -11.35
CA LEU A 43 6.44 -10.07 -10.33
C LEU A 43 6.43 -8.55 -10.21
N ASN A 44 6.47 -7.86 -11.35
CA ASN A 44 6.41 -6.39 -11.41
C ASN A 44 5.06 -5.85 -10.91
N PHE A 45 3.96 -6.55 -11.21
CA PHE A 45 2.66 -6.20 -10.67
C PHE A 45 2.63 -6.33 -9.15
N TYR A 46 3.13 -7.45 -8.61
CA TYR A 46 3.16 -7.69 -7.17
C TYR A 46 4.07 -6.70 -6.43
N SER A 47 5.23 -6.35 -6.98
CA SER A 47 6.11 -5.34 -6.38
C SER A 47 5.45 -3.97 -6.36
N ASN A 48 4.85 -3.55 -7.47
CA ASN A 48 4.17 -2.26 -7.57
C ASN A 48 2.98 -2.15 -6.61
N LEU A 49 2.20 -3.22 -6.44
CA LEU A 49 1.12 -3.24 -5.44
C LEU A 49 1.67 -3.13 -4.02
N LYS A 50 2.72 -3.89 -3.72
CA LYS A 50 3.35 -3.88 -2.40
C LYS A 50 3.88 -2.51 -2.05
N ASP A 51 4.55 -1.82 -2.99
CA ASP A 51 5.11 -0.49 -2.76
C ASP A 51 4.00 0.54 -2.52
N GLN A 52 2.93 0.53 -3.32
CA GLN A 52 1.77 1.41 -3.10
C GLN A 52 1.08 1.17 -1.76
N LEU A 53 0.98 -0.09 -1.32
CA LEU A 53 0.41 -0.44 -0.02
C LEU A 53 1.33 0.00 1.13
N LEU A 54 2.63 -0.23 1.01
CA LEU A 54 3.61 0.19 2.01
C LEU A 54 3.64 1.71 2.17
N ASP A 55 3.55 2.47 1.08
CA ASP A 55 3.47 3.93 1.13
C ASP A 55 2.20 4.42 1.80
N LYS A 56 1.06 3.80 1.53
CA LYS A 56 -0.21 4.16 2.20
C LYS A 56 -0.15 3.82 3.69
N ILE A 57 0.40 2.66 4.06
CA ILE A 57 0.52 2.24 5.46
C ILE A 57 1.51 3.13 6.21
N SER A 58 2.66 3.42 5.61
CA SER A 58 3.69 4.26 6.24
C SER A 58 3.15 5.67 6.49
N ASN A 59 2.42 6.25 5.52
CA ASN A 59 1.75 7.53 5.68
C ASN A 59 0.66 7.51 6.76
N LEU A 60 -0.06 6.39 6.93
CA LEU A 60 -1.05 6.26 7.99
C LEU A 60 -0.39 6.14 9.37
N VAL A 61 0.72 5.40 9.45
CA VAL A 61 1.50 5.21 10.68
C VAL A 61 2.15 6.50 11.13
N THR A 62 2.74 7.28 10.21
CA THR A 62 3.31 8.59 10.53
C THR A 62 2.24 9.58 10.99
N ARG A 63 1.07 9.59 10.35
CA ARG A 63 -0.09 10.38 10.80
C ARG A 63 -0.55 9.96 12.20
N LYS A 64 -0.71 8.66 12.45
CA LYS A 64 -1.13 8.15 13.77
C LYS A 64 -0.12 8.51 14.86
N ARG A 65 1.18 8.47 14.55
CA ARG A 65 2.24 8.86 15.49
C ARG A 65 2.18 10.37 15.76
N ALA A 66 2.04 11.19 14.72
CA ALA A 66 1.92 12.63 14.89
C ALA A 66 0.66 13.02 15.69
N ILE A 67 -0.47 12.32 15.51
CA ILE A 67 -1.66 12.52 16.34
C ILE A 67 -1.37 12.15 17.79
N LYS A 68 -0.72 11.00 18.05
CA LYS A 68 -0.35 10.60 19.42
C LYS A 68 0.58 11.60 20.09
N ASP A 69 1.62 12.05 19.39
CA ASP A 69 2.58 13.02 19.91
C ASP A 69 1.85 14.35 20.21
N LEU A 70 0.92 14.78 19.35
CA LEU A 70 0.07 15.95 19.61
C LEU A 70 -0.88 15.76 20.80
N THR A 71 -1.48 14.59 20.96
CA THR A 71 -2.33 14.29 22.13
C THR A 71 -1.51 14.32 23.42
N GLU A 72 -0.28 13.81 23.38
CA GLU A 72 0.64 13.87 24.52
C GLU A 72 1.07 15.30 24.83
N ASP A 73 1.38 16.11 23.82
CA ASP A 73 1.69 17.55 23.97
C ASP A 73 0.49 18.33 24.54
N ILE A 74 -0.73 18.04 24.07
CA ILE A 74 -1.96 18.65 24.59
C ILE A 74 -2.15 18.28 26.07
N LEU A 75 -2.02 17.00 26.42
CA LEU A 75 -2.11 16.53 27.81
C LEU A 75 -1.01 17.10 28.72
N ALA A 76 0.18 17.35 28.18
CA ALA A 76 1.29 17.95 28.93
C ALA A 76 1.14 19.47 29.11
N SER A 77 0.31 20.13 28.31
CA SER A 77 0.09 21.57 28.36
C SER A 77 -1.10 21.99 29.24
N ASP A 78 -1.80 21.03 29.84
CA ASP A 78 -2.76 21.21 30.93
C ASP A 78 -2.07 21.95 32.09
N ARG A 79 -2.27 23.27 32.19
CA ARG A 79 -1.56 24.13 33.16
C ARG A 79 -2.17 24.05 34.56
N ASN A 80 -3.46 23.74 34.65
CA ASN A 80 -4.21 23.62 35.89
C ASN A 80 -4.27 22.18 36.43
N VAL A 81 -3.81 21.18 35.66
CA VAL A 81 -3.81 19.75 36.00
C VAL A 81 -5.20 19.28 36.43
N ASP A 82 -6.24 19.84 35.80
CA ASP A 82 -7.63 19.50 36.11
C ASP A 82 -8.16 18.39 35.18
N GLY A 83 -7.38 18.01 34.16
CA GLY A 83 -7.73 16.97 33.20
C GLY A 83 -8.76 17.41 32.16
N LEU A 84 -9.01 18.71 32.03
CA LEU A 84 -9.91 19.35 31.07
C LEU A 84 -9.10 20.34 30.24
N ILE A 85 -9.17 20.26 28.91
CA ILE A 85 -8.45 21.19 28.03
C ILE A 85 -9.38 22.34 27.60
N ASP A 86 -9.03 23.57 27.97
CA ASP A 86 -9.77 24.78 27.61
C ASP A 86 -9.36 25.35 26.24
N GLU A 87 -10.20 26.24 25.67
CA GLU A 87 -9.91 26.92 24.38
C GLU A 87 -8.57 27.66 24.37
N ASP A 88 -8.20 28.30 25.49
CA ASP A 88 -6.98 29.11 25.59
C ASP A 88 -5.71 28.24 25.68
N GLU A 89 -5.78 27.10 26.36
CA GLU A 89 -4.69 26.11 26.42
C GLU A 89 -4.52 25.40 25.08
N LEU A 90 -5.63 25.02 24.45
CA LEU A 90 -5.64 24.43 23.12
C LEU A 90 -5.05 25.41 22.08
N LYS A 91 -5.36 26.70 22.18
CA LYS A 91 -4.74 27.75 21.33
C LYS A 91 -3.24 27.88 21.52
N GLU A 92 -2.74 27.72 22.75
CA GLU A 92 -1.31 27.84 23.06
C GLU A 92 -0.55 26.66 22.45
N VAL A 93 -1.02 25.43 22.66
CA VAL A 93 -0.45 24.21 22.06
C VAL A 93 -0.48 24.24 20.52
N LEU A 94 -1.61 24.66 19.95
CA LEU A 94 -1.75 24.78 18.49
C LEU A 94 -0.89 25.91 17.90
N LYS A 95 -0.54 26.95 18.67
CA LYS A 95 0.41 27.98 18.25
C LYS A 95 1.84 27.45 18.20
N ASP A 96 2.23 26.64 19.17
CA ASP A 96 3.56 26.05 19.23
C ASP A 96 3.73 24.90 18.21
N ASN A 97 2.63 24.25 17.80
CA ASN A 97 2.62 23.18 16.81
C ASN A 97 1.80 23.52 15.54
N PRO A 98 2.36 24.25 14.55
CA PRO A 98 1.66 24.58 13.30
C PRO A 98 1.26 23.36 12.45
N LYS A 99 1.87 22.18 12.68
CA LYS A 99 1.50 20.91 12.03
C LYS A 99 0.20 20.31 12.58
N ALA A 100 -0.23 20.70 13.79
CA ALA A 100 -1.47 20.22 14.39
C ALA A 100 -2.71 20.64 13.57
N TYR A 101 -2.71 21.88 13.08
CA TYR A 101 -3.76 22.42 12.21
C TYR A 101 -3.94 21.62 10.91
N GLU A 102 -2.82 21.16 10.33
CA GLU A 102 -2.82 20.43 9.05
C GLU A 102 -3.24 18.96 9.22
N ILE A 103 -2.85 18.33 10.34
CA ILE A 103 -3.17 16.93 10.65
C ILE A 103 -4.63 16.77 11.10
N LEU A 104 -5.15 17.72 11.88
CA LEU A 104 -6.50 17.66 12.44
C LEU A 104 -7.56 18.31 11.55
N ASN A 105 -7.14 18.92 10.43
CA ASN A 105 -8.02 19.46 9.40
C ASN A 105 -9.07 20.46 9.96
N SER A 106 -8.62 21.31 10.88
CA SER A 106 -9.43 22.37 11.49
C SER A 106 -8.71 23.71 11.39
N ARG A 107 -9.46 24.80 11.21
CA ARG A 107 -8.91 26.15 10.98
C ARG A 107 -8.64 26.96 12.26
N GLY A 108 -8.92 26.38 13.43
CA GLY A 108 -8.84 27.05 14.72
C GLY A 108 -9.08 26.08 15.87
N ALA A 109 -8.56 26.39 17.07
CA ALA A 109 -8.86 25.65 18.30
C ALA A 109 -10.39 25.53 18.53
N LYS A 110 -11.15 26.60 18.26
CA LYS A 110 -12.63 26.61 18.30
C LYS A 110 -13.30 25.57 17.40
N ASP A 111 -12.74 25.31 16.22
CA ASP A 111 -13.29 24.37 15.24
C ASP A 111 -12.89 22.92 15.56
N LEU A 112 -11.80 22.73 16.32
CA LEU A 112 -11.44 21.45 16.91
C LEU A 112 -12.39 21.12 18.06
N LEU A 113 -12.57 22.09 18.97
CA LEU A 113 -13.45 21.98 20.12
C LEU A 113 -14.87 21.66 19.63
N ALA A 114 -15.43 22.42 18.68
CA ALA A 114 -16.76 22.14 18.13
C ALA A 114 -16.94 20.78 17.41
N LYS A 115 -15.86 20.07 17.03
CA LYS A 115 -15.93 18.74 16.40
C LYS A 115 -15.83 17.60 17.41
N TYR A 116 -15.07 17.80 18.48
CA TYR A 116 -14.73 16.77 19.46
C TYR A 116 -15.48 16.92 20.78
N ASP A 117 -15.94 18.14 21.10
CA ASP A 117 -16.85 18.44 22.21
C ASP A 117 -18.25 17.90 21.89
N VAL A 118 -18.56 16.72 22.44
CA VAL A 118 -19.83 16.01 22.23
C VAL A 118 -20.89 16.54 23.19
N ASN A 119 -20.47 16.97 24.38
CA ASN A 119 -21.34 17.42 25.45
C ASN A 119 -21.65 18.94 25.40
N GLN A 120 -20.97 19.69 24.53
CA GLN A 120 -21.05 21.14 24.33
C GLN A 120 -20.72 21.98 25.58
N ASP A 121 -19.87 21.47 26.47
CA ASP A 121 -19.47 22.16 27.69
C ASP A 121 -18.33 23.17 27.48
N GLY A 122 -17.76 23.21 26.27
CA GLY A 122 -16.69 24.15 25.91
C GLY A 122 -15.31 23.74 26.40
N VAL A 123 -15.17 22.52 26.93
CA VAL A 123 -13.89 21.91 27.34
C VAL A 123 -13.74 20.54 26.69
N LEU A 124 -12.52 19.99 26.67
CA LEU A 124 -12.26 18.64 26.18
C LEU A 124 -11.80 17.76 27.34
N ASP A 125 -12.62 16.77 27.68
CA ASP A 125 -12.24 15.74 28.66
C ASP A 125 -11.46 14.58 28.01
N LYS A 126 -10.92 13.68 28.83
CA LYS A 126 -10.21 12.48 28.36
C LYS A 126 -11.10 11.46 27.63
N ALA A 127 -12.42 11.57 27.73
CA ALA A 127 -13.36 10.72 27.02
C ALA A 127 -13.73 11.29 25.64
N GLU A 128 -13.54 12.60 25.45
CA GLU A 128 -13.82 13.39 24.24
C GLU A 128 -12.56 13.60 23.37
N MET A 129 -11.36 13.22 23.87
CA MET A 129 -10.09 13.18 23.13
C MET A 129 -9.81 11.89 22.34
#